data_AF-A0A7V3CSF7-F1
#
_entry.id   AF-A0A7V3CSF7-F1
#
_cell.length_a   1.000
_cell.length_b   1.000
_cell.length_c   1.000
_cell.angle_alpha   90.00
_cell.angle_beta   90.00
_cell.angle_gamma   90.00
#
_symmetry.space_group_name_H-M   'P 1'
#
loop_
_entity.id
_entity.type
_entity.pdbx_description
1 polymer ?
#
loop_
_entity_poly.entity_id
_entity_poly.type
_entity_poly.pdbx_seq_one_letter_code
_entity_poly.pdbx_strand_id
1 'polypeptide(L)'
;MQTTVLIYSEKSSPRLKYILNILMKDYLGLDYSITQNPVLFEQHNSVKINYSSQKFVKESIKIIPSGLLFEYGVKDHHIEVHNHELYKRIFFKNSGQIPFDILSAAFWLLSRYEEYLPFKQDKYNRFDVKSSLAFQYDFIQFPLVNEWFAQMKKVLTQNYSGIEFKEHNFSFLSTIDIDNAYKFKFKGIMRSLGGFLKSASKFNFTEIIERTKVVMNKTVDPFDSYTFLLDIQKKYGINVMY
;
A
#
# COMPACT_ATOMS: atom_id res chain seq x y z
N MET A 1 -27.80 -1.51 14.54
CA MET A 1 -27.76 -2.51 13.45
C MET A 1 -26.67 -2.07 12.49
N GLN A 2 -25.73 -2.94 12.13
CA GLN A 2 -24.67 -2.57 11.19
C GLN A 2 -25.29 -2.36 9.81
N THR A 3 -25.14 -1.16 9.23
CA THR A 3 -25.70 -0.84 7.92
C THR A 3 -25.05 -1.70 6.85
N THR A 4 -25.86 -2.53 6.18
CA THR A 4 -25.40 -3.35 5.05
C THR A 4 -25.62 -2.57 3.75
N VAL A 5 -24.53 -2.18 3.09
CA VAL A 5 -24.58 -1.47 1.80
C VAL A 5 -24.84 -2.47 0.67
N LEU A 6 -25.82 -2.17 -0.18
CA LEU A 6 -26.09 -2.97 -1.38
C LEU A 6 -25.30 -2.43 -2.58
N ILE A 7 -24.47 -3.27 -3.18
CA ILE A 7 -23.64 -2.90 -4.33
C ILE A 7 -24.17 -3.61 -5.57
N TYR A 8 -24.66 -2.86 -6.55
CA TYR A 8 -24.97 -3.44 -7.85
C TYR A 8 -23.72 -3.52 -8.71
N SER A 9 -23.52 -4.67 -9.32
CA SER A 9 -22.57 -4.82 -10.42
C SER A 9 -23.05 -5.90 -11.37
N GLU A 10 -22.81 -5.74 -12.67
CA GLU A 10 -23.19 -6.74 -13.68
C GLU A 10 -22.41 -8.06 -13.49
N LYS A 11 -21.21 -7.98 -12.90
CA LYS A 11 -20.31 -9.12 -12.68
C LYS A 11 -19.76 -9.09 -11.27
N SER A 12 -19.43 -10.27 -10.75
CA SER A 12 -18.64 -10.41 -9.52
C SER A 12 -17.28 -11.00 -9.87
N SER A 13 -16.23 -10.52 -9.21
CA SER A 13 -14.86 -11.01 -9.39
C SER A 13 -14.08 -10.98 -8.07
N PRO A 14 -12.98 -11.76 -7.95
CA PRO A 14 -12.09 -11.66 -6.80
C PRO A 14 -11.50 -10.26 -6.62
N ARG A 15 -11.17 -9.55 -7.70
CA ARG A 15 -10.62 -8.17 -7.65
C ARG A 15 -11.64 -7.18 -7.09
N LEU A 16 -12.89 -7.27 -7.56
CA LEU A 16 -13.98 -6.44 -7.05
C LEU A 16 -14.22 -6.71 -5.56
N LYS A 17 -14.31 -8.00 -5.16
CA LYS A 17 -14.49 -8.36 -3.75
C LYS A 17 -13.34 -7.88 -2.88
N TYR A 18 -12.09 -8.01 -3.35
CA TYR A 18 -10.91 -7.52 -2.65
C TYR A 18 -11.01 -6.03 -2.36
N ILE A 19 -11.24 -5.21 -3.39
CA ILE A 19 -11.24 -3.75 -3.19
C ILE A 19 -12.46 -3.28 -2.38
N LEU A 20 -13.59 -3.95 -2.51
CA LEU A 20 -14.77 -3.68 -1.68
C LEU A 20 -14.56 -4.09 -0.23
N ASN A 21 -13.85 -5.17 0.07
CA ASN A 21 -13.49 -5.50 1.46
C ASN A 21 -12.65 -4.39 2.06
N ILE A 22 -11.64 -3.89 1.34
CA ILE A 22 -10.77 -2.81 1.85
C ILE A 22 -11.57 -1.52 2.06
N LEU A 23 -12.35 -1.09 1.06
CA LEU A 23 -13.13 0.14 1.17
C LEU A 23 -14.23 0.00 2.23
N MET A 24 -15.11 -0.99 2.09
CA MET A 24 -16.33 -1.07 2.89
C MET A 24 -16.01 -1.55 4.31
N LYS A 25 -15.28 -2.66 4.46
CA LYS A 25 -15.05 -3.26 5.78
C LYS A 25 -13.88 -2.61 6.49
N ASP A 26 -12.70 -2.59 5.87
CA ASP A 26 -11.48 -2.18 6.57
C ASP A 26 -11.45 -0.68 6.82
N TYR A 27 -11.76 0.12 5.80
CA TYR A 27 -11.73 1.57 5.86
C TYR A 27 -13.04 2.18 6.41
N LEU A 28 -14.21 1.82 5.88
CA LEU A 28 -15.48 2.43 6.30
C LEU A 28 -16.14 1.75 7.51
N GLY A 29 -15.83 0.49 7.81
CA GLY A 29 -16.49 -0.28 8.88
C GLY A 29 -17.91 -0.77 8.55
N LEU A 30 -18.27 -0.77 7.27
CA LEU A 30 -19.59 -1.12 6.77
C LEU A 30 -19.60 -2.54 6.20
N ASP A 31 -20.69 -3.26 6.48
CA ASP A 31 -20.98 -4.50 5.76
C ASP A 31 -21.51 -4.18 4.37
N TYR A 32 -21.35 -5.13 3.46
CA TYR A 32 -21.87 -5.00 2.12
C TYR A 32 -22.29 -6.34 1.53
N SER A 33 -23.19 -6.26 0.53
CA SER A 33 -23.54 -7.38 -0.34
C SER A 33 -23.49 -6.93 -1.80
N ILE A 34 -23.12 -7.85 -2.69
CA ILE A 34 -23.14 -7.60 -4.14
C ILE A 34 -24.39 -8.25 -4.73
N THR A 35 -25.12 -7.51 -5.55
CA THR A 35 -26.25 -8.02 -6.33
C THR A 35 -26.01 -7.81 -7.83
N GLN A 36 -26.40 -8.79 -8.62
CA GLN A 36 -26.49 -8.70 -10.09
C GLN A 36 -27.95 -8.52 -10.54
N ASN A 37 -28.91 -8.47 -9.61
CA ASN A 37 -30.31 -8.30 -9.91
C ASN A 37 -30.68 -6.80 -9.91
N PRO A 38 -30.96 -6.19 -11.08
CA PRO A 38 -31.27 -4.77 -11.17
C PRO A 38 -32.62 -4.41 -10.51
N VAL A 39 -33.59 -5.34 -10.51
CA VAL A 39 -34.89 -5.11 -9.87
C VAL A 39 -34.73 -5.03 -8.35
N LEU A 40 -33.94 -5.93 -7.76
CA LEU A 40 -33.62 -5.91 -6.34
C LEU A 40 -32.92 -4.61 -5.96
N PHE A 41 -31.97 -4.15 -6.77
CA PHE A 41 -31.24 -2.91 -6.53
C PHE A 41 -32.14 -1.66 -6.62
N GLU A 42 -33.03 -1.59 -7.60
CA GLU A 42 -33.99 -0.49 -7.77
C GLU A 42 -34.96 -0.43 -6.57
N GLN A 43 -35.42 -1.59 -6.08
CA GLN A 43 -36.33 -1.66 -4.94
C GLN A 43 -35.67 -1.40 -3.58
N HIS A 44 -34.34 -1.53 -3.48
CA HIS A 44 -33.62 -1.29 -2.24
C HIS A 44 -33.68 0.18 -1.81
N ASN A 45 -34.06 0.42 -0.56
CA ASN A 45 -34.30 1.76 0.03
C ASN A 45 -33.22 2.17 1.05
N SER A 46 -32.21 1.35 1.29
CA SER A 46 -31.06 1.72 2.13
C SER A 46 -29.87 2.14 1.26
N VAL A 47 -28.71 2.31 1.89
CA VAL A 47 -27.45 2.72 1.26
C VAL A 47 -27.12 1.78 0.11
N LYS A 48 -26.95 2.34 -1.08
CA LYS A 48 -26.66 1.55 -2.28
C LYS A 48 -25.69 2.24 -3.23
N ILE A 49 -24.83 1.44 -3.86
CA ILE A 49 -23.82 1.90 -4.81
C ILE A 49 -24.01 1.14 -6.11
N ASN A 50 -24.10 1.87 -7.21
CA ASN A 50 -24.16 1.32 -8.56
C ASN A 50 -22.74 1.29 -9.16
N TYR A 51 -22.12 0.11 -9.23
CA TYR A 51 -20.86 -0.13 -9.92
C TYR A 51 -21.10 -0.74 -11.31
N SER A 52 -21.67 0.09 -12.20
CA SER A 52 -21.96 -0.25 -13.60
C SER A 52 -22.22 1.00 -14.44
N SER A 53 -22.37 0.81 -15.76
CA SER A 53 -22.83 1.87 -16.66
C SER A 53 -24.36 2.01 -16.69
N GLN A 54 -25.10 1.05 -16.12
CA GLN A 54 -26.57 1.07 -16.09
C GLN A 54 -27.11 2.30 -15.35
N LYS A 55 -28.24 2.83 -15.82
CA LYS A 55 -28.98 3.90 -15.16
C LYS A 55 -30.16 3.29 -14.39
N PHE A 56 -30.38 3.76 -13.17
CA PHE A 56 -31.51 3.40 -12.32
C PHE A 56 -32.35 4.64 -12.09
N VAL A 57 -33.64 4.45 -11.78
CA VAL A 57 -34.60 5.56 -11.60
C VAL A 57 -34.35 6.22 -10.25
N LYS A 58 -34.19 5.44 -9.18
CA LYS A 58 -33.87 5.94 -7.85
C LYS A 58 -32.41 6.37 -7.77
N GLU A 59 -32.19 7.44 -7.02
CA GLU A 59 -30.87 7.95 -6.74
C GLU A 59 -29.98 6.90 -6.07
N SER A 60 -28.74 6.83 -6.54
CA SER A 60 -27.67 5.99 -6.00
C SER A 60 -26.33 6.60 -6.37
N ILE A 61 -25.32 6.36 -5.55
CA ILE A 61 -23.95 6.73 -5.90
C ILE A 61 -23.52 5.84 -7.05
N LYS A 62 -23.14 6.45 -8.17
CA LYS A 62 -22.69 5.73 -9.37
C LYS A 62 -21.19 5.82 -9.56
N ILE A 63 -20.54 4.67 -9.71
CA ILE A 63 -19.15 4.52 -10.11
C ILE A 63 -19.14 3.73 -11.42
N ILE A 64 -18.57 4.33 -12.47
CA ILE A 64 -18.51 3.69 -13.80
C ILE A 64 -17.24 2.83 -13.86
N PRO A 65 -17.35 1.51 -14.09
CA PRO A 65 -16.20 0.62 -14.13
C PRO A 65 -15.33 0.87 -15.38
N SER A 66 -14.00 0.88 -15.21
CA SER A 66 -13.03 0.90 -16.32
C SER A 66 -12.86 -0.48 -16.98
N GLY A 67 -13.31 -1.54 -16.29
CA GLY A 67 -13.20 -2.93 -16.73
C GLY A 67 -12.12 -3.73 -16.01
N LEU A 68 -11.10 -3.08 -15.45
CA LEU A 68 -9.92 -3.72 -14.83
C LEU A 68 -10.29 -4.79 -13.79
N LEU A 69 -11.30 -4.50 -12.95
CA LEU A 69 -11.72 -5.43 -11.90
C LEU A 69 -12.34 -6.72 -12.43
N PHE A 70 -12.75 -6.77 -13.70
CA PHE A 70 -13.38 -7.95 -14.30
C PHE A 70 -12.45 -8.74 -15.22
N GLU A 71 -11.20 -8.31 -15.36
CA GLU A 71 -10.22 -8.98 -16.22
C GLU A 71 -9.63 -10.23 -15.57
N TYR A 72 -9.27 -11.19 -16.42
CA TYR A 72 -8.48 -12.36 -16.07
C TYR A 72 -7.00 -12.12 -16.42
N GLY A 73 -6.11 -12.58 -15.53
CA GLY A 73 -4.67 -12.41 -15.68
C GLY A 73 -4.22 -10.95 -15.52
N VAL A 74 -2.91 -10.71 -15.61
CA VAL A 74 -2.33 -9.38 -15.56
C VAL A 74 -2.04 -8.94 -17.00
N LYS A 75 -2.67 -7.85 -17.41
CA LYS A 75 -2.53 -7.23 -18.73
C LYS A 75 -2.01 -5.82 -18.59
N ASP A 76 -1.21 -5.39 -19.57
CA ASP A 76 -0.73 -4.03 -19.64
C ASP A 76 -1.87 -3.06 -19.97
N HIS A 77 -1.84 -1.89 -19.33
CA HIS A 77 -2.83 -0.84 -19.47
C HIS A 77 -2.10 0.48 -19.66
N HIS A 78 -2.45 1.22 -20.71
CA HIS A 78 -1.98 2.59 -20.85
C HIS A 78 -2.72 3.49 -19.87
N ILE A 79 -2.05 3.84 -18.76
CA ILE A 79 -2.62 4.67 -17.71
C ILE A 79 -2.11 6.10 -17.84
N GLU A 80 -3.05 7.02 -18.06
CA GLU A 80 -2.80 8.45 -17.97
C GLU A 80 -3.28 8.97 -16.62
N VAL A 81 -2.35 9.56 -15.85
CA VAL A 81 -2.65 10.16 -14.55
C VAL A 81 -2.86 11.67 -14.73
N HIS A 82 -3.95 12.17 -14.16
CA HIS A 82 -4.34 13.58 -14.24
C HIS A 82 -4.42 14.21 -12.86
N ASN A 83 -4.12 15.51 -12.79
CA ASN A 83 -4.37 16.31 -11.60
C ASN A 83 -5.88 16.50 -11.40
N HIS A 84 -6.31 16.50 -10.14
CA HIS A 84 -7.70 16.80 -9.78
C HIS A 84 -7.74 17.55 -8.45
N GLU A 85 -8.57 18.59 -8.35
CA GLU A 85 -8.65 19.46 -7.17
C GLU A 85 -9.02 18.69 -5.89
N LEU A 86 -10.10 17.89 -5.93
CA LEU A 86 -10.56 17.10 -4.79
C LEU A 86 -9.78 15.79 -4.54
N TYR A 87 -9.36 15.10 -5.61
CA TYR A 87 -8.79 13.75 -5.54
C TYR A 87 -7.26 13.72 -5.70
N LYS A 88 -6.60 14.89 -5.81
CA LYS A 88 -5.16 15.12 -6.04
C LYS A 88 -4.65 14.59 -7.38
N ARG A 89 -4.74 13.28 -7.58
CA ARG A 89 -4.40 12.54 -8.81
C ARG A 89 -5.50 11.54 -9.11
N ILE A 90 -5.89 11.39 -10.37
CA ILE A 90 -6.87 10.40 -10.81
C ILE A 90 -6.41 9.73 -12.11
N PHE A 91 -6.85 8.49 -12.31
CA PHE A 91 -6.70 7.74 -13.55
C PHE A 91 -7.85 6.75 -13.67
N PHE A 92 -8.02 6.11 -14.84
CA PHE A 92 -9.27 5.46 -15.23
C PHE A 92 -10.46 6.43 -15.23
N LYS A 93 -10.25 7.61 -15.84
CA LYS A 93 -11.26 8.68 -15.92
C LYS A 93 -12.55 8.23 -16.59
N ASN A 94 -13.64 8.79 -16.14
CA ASN A 94 -14.95 8.64 -16.74
C ASN A 94 -15.73 9.96 -16.66
N SER A 95 -16.94 9.98 -17.21
CA SER A 95 -17.84 11.15 -17.20
C SER A 95 -18.91 11.09 -16.10
N GLY A 96 -18.70 10.27 -15.08
CA GLY A 96 -19.60 10.11 -13.93
C GLY A 96 -19.43 11.19 -12.87
N GLN A 97 -20.30 11.17 -11.87
CA GLN A 97 -20.23 12.07 -10.71
C GLN A 97 -18.91 11.93 -9.95
N ILE A 98 -18.44 10.69 -9.78
CA ILE A 98 -17.06 10.41 -9.38
C ILE A 98 -16.28 10.29 -10.69
N PRO A 99 -15.31 11.20 -10.98
CA PRO A 99 -14.78 11.43 -12.33
C PRO A 99 -13.81 10.34 -12.82
N PHE A 100 -13.74 9.22 -12.12
CA PHE A 100 -12.88 8.08 -12.41
C PHE A 100 -13.40 6.83 -11.73
N ASP A 101 -12.93 5.67 -12.19
CA ASP A 101 -13.17 4.42 -11.50
C ASP A 101 -12.29 4.32 -10.25
N ILE A 102 -12.79 4.88 -9.15
CA ILE A 102 -12.13 4.88 -7.84
C ILE A 102 -11.80 3.47 -7.33
N LEU A 103 -12.60 2.46 -7.68
CA LEU A 103 -12.37 1.08 -7.24
C LEU A 103 -11.24 0.44 -8.05
N SER A 104 -11.24 0.60 -9.38
CA SER A 104 -10.12 0.11 -10.21
C SER A 104 -8.82 0.84 -9.92
N ALA A 105 -8.86 2.16 -9.72
CA ALA A 105 -7.68 2.95 -9.40
C ALA A 105 -7.07 2.56 -8.05
N ALA A 106 -7.92 2.38 -7.02
CA ALA A 106 -7.46 1.92 -5.72
C ALA A 106 -6.91 0.48 -5.76
N PHE A 107 -7.58 -0.42 -6.49
CA PHE A 107 -7.08 -1.78 -6.72
C PHE A 107 -5.69 -1.77 -7.36
N TRP A 108 -5.49 -0.97 -8.43
CA TRP A 108 -4.22 -0.87 -9.13
C TRP A 108 -3.05 -0.53 -8.20
N LEU A 109 -3.23 0.48 -7.34
CA LEU A 109 -2.19 0.92 -6.40
C LEU A 109 -1.98 -0.07 -5.25
N LEU A 110 -3.06 -0.53 -4.62
CA LEU A 110 -2.98 -1.41 -3.44
C LEU A 110 -2.47 -2.80 -3.79
N SER A 111 -2.84 -3.33 -4.96
CA SER A 111 -2.35 -4.63 -5.40
C SER A 111 -0.93 -4.58 -5.96
N ARG A 112 -0.31 -3.39 -6.04
CA ARG A 112 0.97 -3.15 -6.74
C ARG A 112 0.94 -3.73 -8.15
N TYR A 113 -0.14 -3.50 -8.89
CA TYR A 113 -0.41 -4.13 -10.19
C TYR A 113 0.77 -3.99 -11.17
N GLU A 114 1.44 -2.85 -11.15
CA GLU A 114 2.63 -2.52 -11.96
C GLU A 114 3.79 -3.50 -11.77
N GLU A 115 3.94 -4.08 -10.57
CA GLU A 115 5.03 -5.02 -10.26
C GLU A 115 4.81 -6.41 -10.86
N TYR A 116 3.61 -6.69 -11.38
CA TYR A 116 3.30 -7.95 -12.07
C TYR A 116 3.39 -7.85 -13.60
N LEU A 117 3.57 -6.64 -14.14
CA LEU A 117 3.78 -6.42 -15.57
C LEU A 117 5.24 -6.69 -15.94
N PRO A 118 5.58 -6.90 -17.23
CA PRO A 118 6.97 -6.94 -17.64
C PRO A 118 7.69 -5.62 -17.29
N PHE A 119 8.72 -5.68 -16.44
CA PHE A 119 9.52 -4.52 -16.04
C PHE A 119 11.01 -4.79 -16.14
N LYS A 120 11.81 -3.71 -16.18
CA LYS A 120 13.27 -3.82 -16.14
C LYS A 120 13.72 -4.18 -14.72
N GLN A 121 14.09 -5.43 -14.54
CA GLN A 121 14.56 -5.98 -13.28
C GLN A 121 15.97 -5.47 -12.93
N ASP A 122 16.21 -5.20 -11.65
CA ASP A 122 17.57 -5.08 -11.12
C ASP A 122 18.21 -6.46 -10.89
N LYS A 123 19.45 -6.51 -10.39
CA LYS A 123 20.16 -7.77 -10.10
C LYS A 123 19.47 -8.70 -9.09
N TYR A 124 18.41 -8.24 -8.43
CA TYR A 124 17.62 -8.98 -7.47
C TYR A 124 16.17 -9.16 -7.92
N ASN A 125 15.86 -8.93 -9.21
CA ASN A 125 14.53 -9.01 -9.80
C ASN A 125 13.49 -8.07 -9.17
N ARG A 126 13.93 -6.91 -8.64
CA ARG A 126 13.05 -5.94 -7.99
C ARG A 126 12.53 -4.91 -8.98
N PHE A 127 11.28 -4.49 -8.78
CA PHE A 127 10.66 -3.39 -9.51
C PHE A 127 11.30 -2.05 -9.10
N ASP A 128 11.75 -1.26 -10.07
CA ASP A 128 12.28 0.08 -9.80
C ASP A 128 11.14 1.03 -9.46
N VAL A 129 11.20 1.65 -8.27
CA VAL A 129 10.22 2.66 -7.83
C VAL A 129 10.05 3.78 -8.86
N LYS A 130 11.11 4.13 -9.60
CA LYS A 130 11.07 5.17 -10.65
C LYS A 130 10.16 4.81 -11.82
N SER A 131 9.90 3.52 -12.01
CA SER A 131 8.96 3.03 -13.01
C SER A 131 7.50 3.09 -12.55
N SER A 132 7.21 3.34 -11.28
CA SER A 132 5.83 3.45 -10.80
C SER A 132 5.16 4.76 -11.22
N LEU A 133 3.85 4.71 -11.44
CA LEU A 133 3.00 5.90 -11.57
C LEU A 133 3.18 6.86 -10.40
N ALA A 134 3.30 6.32 -9.18
CA ALA A 134 3.47 7.11 -7.97
C ALA A 134 4.73 7.98 -7.98
N PHE A 135 5.84 7.46 -8.53
CA PHE A 135 7.05 8.23 -8.70
C PHE A 135 6.96 9.17 -9.91
N GLN A 136 6.49 8.67 -11.06
CA GLN A 136 6.43 9.44 -12.31
C GLN A 136 5.53 10.68 -12.23
N TYR A 137 4.45 10.59 -11.46
CA TYR A 137 3.46 11.67 -11.29
C TYR A 137 3.52 12.37 -9.92
N ASP A 138 4.63 12.17 -9.21
CA ASP A 138 4.97 12.84 -7.96
C ASP A 138 3.86 12.75 -6.90
N PHE A 139 3.41 11.52 -6.63
CA PHE A 139 2.43 11.27 -5.56
C PHE A 139 2.84 10.18 -4.57
N ILE A 140 4.09 9.72 -4.61
CA ILE A 140 4.60 8.66 -3.73
C ILE A 140 4.52 9.02 -2.23
N GLN A 141 4.54 10.31 -1.90
CA GLN A 141 4.48 10.80 -0.52
C GLN A 141 3.05 10.94 0.02
N PHE A 142 2.03 10.75 -0.83
CA PHE A 142 0.63 10.89 -0.42
C PHE A 142 -0.03 9.53 -0.27
N PRO A 143 -0.85 9.31 0.78
CA PRO A 143 -1.67 8.11 0.91
C PRO A 143 -2.90 8.23 -0.02
N LEU A 144 -2.66 8.24 -1.33
CA LEU A 144 -3.63 8.64 -2.35
C LEU A 144 -4.93 7.83 -2.28
N VAL A 145 -4.84 6.53 -2.00
CA VAL A 145 -6.02 5.67 -1.82
C VAL A 145 -6.83 6.05 -0.58
N ASN A 146 -6.18 6.37 0.54
CA ASN A 146 -6.86 6.85 1.74
C ASN A 146 -7.56 8.19 1.49
N GLU A 147 -6.95 9.08 0.71
CA GLU A 147 -7.56 10.35 0.30
C GLU A 147 -8.83 10.11 -0.54
N TRP A 148 -8.76 9.20 -1.51
CA TRP A 148 -9.92 8.82 -2.31
C TRP A 148 -11.03 8.19 -1.45
N PHE A 149 -10.69 7.29 -0.54
CA PHE A 149 -11.67 6.68 0.36
C PHE A 149 -12.27 7.70 1.34
N ALA A 150 -11.50 8.70 1.78
CA ALA A 150 -12.02 9.81 2.57
C ALA A 150 -13.04 10.64 1.78
N GLN A 151 -12.79 10.89 0.49
CA GLN A 151 -13.77 11.54 -0.39
C GLN A 151 -15.01 10.66 -0.60
N MET A 152 -14.83 9.35 -0.77
CA MET A 152 -15.95 8.41 -0.86
C MET A 152 -16.82 8.39 0.41
N LYS A 153 -16.21 8.45 1.60
CA LYS A 153 -16.91 8.62 2.88
C LYS A 153 -17.78 9.88 2.87
N LYS A 154 -17.24 11.02 2.42
CA LYS A 154 -18.00 12.28 2.30
C LYS A 154 -19.17 12.17 1.33
N VAL A 155 -18.96 11.55 0.15
CA VAL A 155 -20.05 11.31 -0.82
C VAL A 155 -21.14 10.44 -0.19
N LEU A 156 -20.78 9.38 0.54
CA LEU A 156 -21.75 8.55 1.26
C LEU A 156 -22.53 9.34 2.30
N THR A 157 -21.87 10.13 3.15
CA THR A 157 -22.52 10.97 4.16
C THR A 157 -23.48 12.00 3.56
N GLN A 158 -23.17 12.55 2.38
CA GLN A 158 -24.01 13.52 1.69
C GLN A 158 -25.27 12.90 1.10
N ASN A 159 -25.18 11.67 0.57
CA ASN A 159 -26.32 10.98 -0.06
C ASN A 159 -27.20 10.23 0.94
N TYR A 160 -26.64 9.85 2.09
CA TYR A 160 -27.32 9.00 3.06
C TYR A 160 -27.04 9.51 4.48
N SER A 161 -28.11 9.91 5.18
CA SER A 161 -28.04 10.32 6.58
C SER A 161 -27.98 9.11 7.51
N GLY A 162 -27.31 9.27 8.67
CA GLY A 162 -27.28 8.25 9.71
C GLY A 162 -26.34 7.06 9.47
N ILE A 163 -25.43 7.15 8.49
CA ILE A 163 -24.35 6.15 8.34
C ILE A 163 -23.31 6.38 9.44
N GLU A 164 -23.08 5.35 10.25
CA GLU A 164 -21.96 5.28 11.19
C GLU A 164 -20.75 4.65 10.50
N PHE A 165 -19.60 5.32 10.60
CA PHE A 165 -18.35 4.84 10.03
C PHE A 165 -17.39 4.45 11.13
N LYS A 166 -16.49 3.51 10.83
CA LYS A 166 -15.37 3.20 11.71
C LYS A 166 -14.45 4.40 11.89
N GLU A 167 -14.12 4.68 13.15
CA GLU A 167 -13.09 5.64 13.53
C GLU A 167 -11.72 4.94 13.57
N HIS A 168 -10.72 5.60 13.00
CA HIS A 168 -9.35 5.08 12.95
C HIS A 168 -8.47 5.90 13.87
N ASN A 169 -7.97 5.26 14.93
CA ASN A 169 -6.95 5.86 15.78
C ASN A 169 -5.58 5.51 15.24
N PHE A 170 -4.79 6.52 14.90
CA PHE A 170 -3.42 6.32 14.47
C PHE A 170 -2.60 5.70 15.61
N SER A 171 -1.87 4.64 15.29
CA SER A 171 -0.85 4.06 16.16
C SER A 171 0.40 3.77 15.34
N PHE A 172 1.56 3.93 15.97
CA PHE A 172 2.85 3.74 15.34
C PHE A 172 3.74 2.94 16.28
N LEU A 173 4.34 1.88 15.75
CA LEU A 173 5.35 1.07 16.43
C LEU A 173 6.56 0.97 15.50
N SER A 174 7.69 1.52 15.93
CA SER A 174 8.93 1.40 15.17
C SER A 174 9.50 0.01 15.41
N THR A 175 9.75 -0.73 14.33
CA THR A 175 10.42 -2.04 14.38
C THR A 175 11.76 -1.94 13.67
N ILE A 176 12.83 -2.45 14.28
CA ILE A 176 14.17 -2.44 13.70
C ILE A 176 14.67 -3.89 13.60
N ASP A 177 14.80 -4.39 12.38
CA ASP A 177 15.40 -5.69 12.13
C ASP A 177 16.94 -5.55 12.05
N ILE A 178 17.66 -6.32 12.87
CA ILE A 178 19.12 -6.30 12.95
C ILE A 178 19.67 -7.59 12.35
N ASP A 179 19.93 -7.59 11.04
CA ASP A 179 20.49 -8.74 10.31
C ASP A 179 21.83 -9.22 10.90
N ASN A 180 22.70 -8.28 11.28
CA ASN A 180 24.00 -8.55 11.86
C ASN A 180 24.34 -7.50 12.90
N ALA A 181 24.23 -7.88 14.17
CA ALA A 181 24.59 -7.01 15.30
C ALA A 181 26.05 -6.52 15.27
N TYR A 182 26.96 -7.30 14.68
CA TYR A 182 28.39 -7.01 14.63
C TYR A 182 29.01 -7.52 13.33
N LYS A 183 29.99 -6.79 12.78
CA LYS A 183 30.80 -7.19 11.61
C LYS A 183 31.88 -8.17 12.02
N PHE A 184 32.57 -7.91 13.12
CA PHE A 184 33.74 -8.66 13.58
C PHE A 184 33.54 -9.31 14.95
N LYS A 185 32.89 -8.61 15.90
CA LYS A 185 32.65 -9.17 17.23
C LYS A 185 31.71 -10.38 17.18
N PHE A 186 31.88 -11.29 18.14
CA PHE A 186 31.02 -12.46 18.38
C PHE A 186 30.80 -13.41 17.19
N LYS A 187 31.66 -13.37 16.15
CA LYS A 187 31.58 -14.31 15.01
C LYS A 187 32.18 -15.69 15.29
N GLY A 188 32.77 -15.91 16.46
CA GLY A 188 33.47 -17.15 16.82
C GLY A 188 34.84 -17.29 16.15
N ILE A 189 35.71 -18.12 16.74
CA ILE A 189 37.13 -18.22 16.36
C ILE A 189 37.31 -18.59 14.89
N MET A 190 36.57 -19.60 14.41
CA MET A 190 36.71 -20.08 13.02
C MET A 190 36.32 -19.02 11.98
N ARG A 191 35.23 -18.28 12.18
CA ARG A 191 34.84 -17.22 11.23
C ARG A 191 35.79 -16.02 11.30
N SER A 192 36.32 -15.72 12.48
CA SER A 192 37.33 -14.66 12.65
C SER A 192 38.62 -15.00 11.89
N LEU A 193 39.15 -16.22 12.06
CA LEU A 193 40.33 -16.71 11.35
C LEU A 193 40.10 -16.75 9.83
N GLY A 194 38.98 -17.31 9.38
CA GLY A 194 38.61 -17.32 7.97
C GLY A 194 38.49 -15.91 7.39
N GLY A 195 37.98 -14.95 8.18
CA GLY A 195 37.96 -13.53 7.83
C GLY A 195 39.35 -12.95 7.61
N PHE A 196 40.29 -13.20 8.54
CA PHE A 196 41.70 -12.76 8.38
C PHE A 196 42.36 -13.39 7.15
N LEU A 197 42.20 -14.69 6.93
CA LEU A 197 42.75 -15.39 5.77
C LEU A 197 42.20 -14.82 4.46
N LYS A 198 40.88 -14.60 4.38
CA LYS A 198 40.23 -14.00 3.22
C LYS A 198 40.71 -12.57 2.94
N SER A 199 40.89 -11.74 3.97
CA SER A 199 41.40 -10.38 3.79
C SER A 199 42.88 -10.40 3.36
N ALA A 200 43.68 -11.29 3.93
CA ALA A 200 45.09 -11.45 3.56
C ALA A 200 45.26 -11.94 2.11
N SER A 201 44.48 -12.94 1.67
CA SER A 201 44.52 -13.45 0.29
C SER A 201 44.10 -12.41 -0.74
N LYS A 202 43.38 -11.36 -0.33
CA LYS A 202 42.96 -10.22 -1.16
C LYS A 202 43.84 -8.98 -0.97
N PHE A 203 44.92 -9.07 -0.19
CA PHE A 203 45.77 -7.94 0.18
C PHE A 203 45.00 -6.76 0.81
N ASN A 204 43.87 -7.03 1.47
CA ASN A 204 43.03 -6.02 2.13
C ASN A 204 43.55 -5.75 3.56
N PHE A 205 44.73 -5.13 3.66
CA PHE A 205 45.35 -4.81 4.95
C PHE A 205 44.51 -3.85 5.80
N THR A 206 43.71 -2.99 5.18
CA THR A 206 42.79 -2.08 5.87
C THR A 206 41.78 -2.85 6.72
N GLU A 207 41.12 -3.88 6.16
CA GLU A 207 40.17 -4.70 6.90
C GLU A 207 40.84 -5.53 8.01
N ILE A 208 42.08 -6.00 7.79
CA ILE A 208 42.85 -6.72 8.83
C ILE A 208 43.09 -5.80 10.04
N ILE A 209 43.53 -4.56 9.79
CA ILE A 209 43.78 -3.57 10.84
C ILE A 209 42.47 -3.21 11.54
N GLU A 210 41.39 -2.96 10.79
CA GLU A 210 40.05 -2.66 11.33
C GLU A 210 39.55 -3.80 12.22
N ARG A 211 39.55 -5.04 11.72
CA ARG A 211 39.14 -6.24 12.45
C ARG A 211 39.94 -6.41 13.74
N THR A 212 41.27 -6.22 13.67
CA THR A 212 42.16 -6.35 14.83
C THR A 212 41.82 -5.29 15.90
N LYS A 213 41.65 -4.03 15.50
CA LYS A 213 41.27 -2.95 16.42
C LYS A 213 39.92 -3.23 17.09
N VAL A 214 38.92 -3.70 16.33
CA VAL A 214 37.59 -4.01 16.86
C VAL A 214 37.61 -5.21 17.81
N VAL A 215 38.29 -6.30 17.45
CA VAL A 215 38.40 -7.50 18.30
C VAL A 215 39.18 -7.21 19.58
N MET A 216 40.20 -6.34 19.51
CA MET A 216 40.94 -5.85 20.70
C MET A 216 40.21 -4.74 21.47
N ASN A 217 38.96 -4.41 21.12
CA ASN A 217 38.17 -3.33 21.73
C ASN A 217 38.82 -1.94 21.67
N LYS A 218 39.73 -1.68 20.72
CA LYS A 218 40.33 -0.36 20.48
C LYS A 218 39.41 0.58 19.71
N THR A 219 38.44 0.02 18.98
CA THR A 219 37.42 0.76 18.22
C THR A 219 36.08 0.02 18.32
N VAL A 220 34.98 0.77 18.19
CA VAL A 220 33.63 0.21 18.10
C VAL A 220 33.50 -0.60 16.81
N ASP A 221 32.74 -1.69 16.87
CA ASP A 221 32.46 -2.50 15.68
C ASP A 221 31.62 -1.65 14.70
N PRO A 222 31.95 -1.59 13.40
CA PRO A 222 31.23 -0.73 12.46
C PRO A 222 29.75 -1.07 12.27
N PHE A 223 29.30 -2.27 12.69
CA PHE A 223 27.88 -2.64 12.65
C PHE A 223 27.18 -2.43 14.00
N ASP A 224 27.91 -2.10 15.06
CA ASP A 224 27.34 -1.81 16.37
C ASP A 224 26.65 -0.44 16.35
N SER A 225 25.34 -0.47 16.12
CA SER A 225 24.47 0.70 16.03
C SER A 225 23.64 0.92 17.30
N TYR A 226 23.76 0.06 18.32
CA TYR A 226 22.86 0.06 19.47
C TYR A 226 22.85 1.39 20.22
N THR A 227 24.02 2.00 20.43
CA THR A 227 24.11 3.31 21.10
C THR A 227 23.33 4.37 20.32
N PHE A 228 23.53 4.43 19.01
CA PHE A 228 22.80 5.36 18.15
C PHE A 228 21.29 5.11 18.20
N LEU A 229 20.85 3.86 18.13
CA LEU A 229 19.42 3.50 18.15
C LEU A 229 18.77 3.88 19.49
N LEU A 230 19.43 3.60 20.61
CA LEU A 230 18.96 3.97 21.95
C LEU A 230 18.92 5.48 22.15
N ASP A 231 19.90 6.23 21.62
CA ASP A 231 19.91 7.68 21.68
C ASP A 231 18.76 8.31 20.89
N ILE A 232 18.47 7.78 19.70
CA ILE A 232 17.31 8.21 18.89
C ILE A 232 16.00 7.89 19.61
N GLN A 233 15.88 6.69 20.17
CA GLN A 233 14.71 6.27 20.96
C GLN A 233 14.45 7.24 22.12
N LYS A 234 15.50 7.57 22.88
CA LYS A 234 15.43 8.50 24.00
C LYS A 234 15.12 9.93 23.56
N LYS A 235 15.73 10.40 22.48
CA LYS A 235 15.57 11.78 21.98
C LYS A 235 14.14 12.08 21.55
N TYR A 236 13.47 11.12 20.90
CA TYR A 236 12.14 11.32 20.32
C TYR A 236 11.00 10.65 21.10
N GLY A 237 11.31 9.91 22.18
CA GLY A 237 10.30 9.20 22.97
C GLY A 237 9.55 8.15 22.17
N ILE A 238 10.23 7.51 21.21
CA ILE A 238 9.61 6.54 20.30
C ILE A 238 9.62 5.15 20.96
N ASN A 239 8.53 4.40 20.84
CA ASN A 239 8.53 2.99 21.17
C ASN A 239 9.14 2.19 20.01
N VAL A 240 10.25 1.50 20.31
CA VAL A 240 11.00 0.69 19.35
C VAL A 240 10.98 -0.77 19.80
N MET A 241 10.71 -1.67 18.87
CA MET A 241 10.83 -3.12 19.01
C MET A 241 11.99 -3.60 18.14
N TYR A 242 12.87 -4.41 18.72
CA TYR A 242 14.05 -4.99 18.08
C TYR A 242 13.86 -6.49 17.86
#